data_AF-A0A355BM83-F1
#
_entry.id   AF-A0A355BM83-F1
#
_cell.length_a   1.000
_cell.length_b   1.000
_cell.length_c   1.000
_cell.angle_alpha   90.00
_cell.angle_beta   90.00
_cell.angle_gamma   90.00
#
_symmetry.space_group_name_H-M   'P 1'
#
loop_
_entity.id
_entity.type
_entity.pdbx_description
1 polymer ?
#
loop_
_entity_poly.entity_id
_entity_poly.type
_entity_poly.pdbx_seq_one_letter_code
_entity_poly.pdbx_strand_id
1 'polypeptide(L)'
;PDGSWCSQAVAWAVDAGVTHGIGGGLFGPDQPVTREQLATLICNYLAYRGYKLPVKVAKPTSFADQASISTWALKPMERMQRSGLIVGKPGNLADPRGTATRAECAAIFQRLIIALLTR
;
A
#
# COMPACT_ATOMS: atom_id res chain seq x y z
N PRO A 1 0.66 -10.46 17.11
CA PRO A 1 0.50 -11.64 17.98
C PRO A 1 0.02 -11.16 19.35
N ASP A 2 -0.73 -11.97 20.06
CA ASP A 2 -1.33 -11.58 21.33
C ASP A 2 -0.26 -11.11 22.32
N GLY A 3 -0.49 -9.95 22.96
CA GLY A 3 0.45 -9.31 23.88
C GLY A 3 1.61 -8.52 23.25
N SER A 4 1.77 -8.48 21.92
CA SER A 4 2.80 -7.65 21.27
C SER A 4 2.44 -6.17 21.19
N TRP A 5 3.44 -5.31 21.00
CA TRP A 5 3.30 -3.85 20.88
C TRP A 5 2.33 -3.41 19.77
N CYS A 6 2.18 -4.21 18.71
CA CYS A 6 1.29 -3.93 17.58
C CYS A 6 -0.06 -4.64 17.66
N SER A 7 -0.30 -5.47 18.69
CA SER A 7 -1.50 -6.33 18.79
C SER A 7 -2.81 -5.57 18.62
N GLN A 8 -2.99 -4.48 19.36
CA GLN A 8 -4.21 -3.65 19.28
C GLN A 8 -4.36 -3.00 17.90
N ALA A 9 -3.26 -2.51 17.31
CA ALA A 9 -3.28 -1.89 15.99
C ALA A 9 -3.62 -2.92 14.89
N VAL A 10 -3.10 -4.14 15.01
CA VAL A 10 -3.42 -5.24 14.09
C VAL A 10 -4.87 -5.68 14.24
N ALA A 11 -5.37 -5.84 15.47
CA ALA A 11 -6.76 -6.20 15.73
C ALA A 11 -7.73 -5.18 15.12
N TRP A 12 -7.49 -3.89 15.34
CA TRP A 12 -8.26 -2.82 14.69
C TRP A 12 -8.14 -2.89 13.17
N ALA A 13 -6.94 -3.09 12.61
CA ALA A 13 -6.75 -3.13 11.17
C ALA A 13 -7.47 -4.31 10.51
N VAL A 14 -7.61 -5.44 11.21
CA VAL A 14 -8.41 -6.58 10.75
C VAL A 14 -9.90 -6.25 10.79
N ASP A 15 -10.40 -5.72 11.92
CA ASP A 15 -11.81 -5.35 12.10
C ASP A 15 -12.26 -4.27 11.09
N ALA A 16 -11.40 -3.30 10.83
CA ALA A 16 -11.62 -2.23 9.85
C ALA A 16 -11.45 -2.69 8.38
N GLY A 17 -11.06 -3.94 8.12
CA GLY A 17 -10.78 -4.45 6.78
C GLY A 17 -9.56 -3.82 6.12
N VAL A 18 -8.68 -3.17 6.89
CA VAL A 18 -7.44 -2.56 6.42
C VAL A 18 -6.43 -3.63 6.02
N THR A 19 -6.36 -4.73 6.78
CA THR A 19 -5.50 -5.88 6.50
C THR A 19 -6.25 -7.20 6.63
N HIS A 20 -5.84 -8.19 5.83
CA HIS A 20 -6.30 -9.58 5.93
C HIS A 20 -5.15 -10.52 6.37
N GLY A 21 -4.00 -9.96 6.75
CA GLY A 21 -2.80 -10.71 7.05
C GLY A 21 -2.13 -11.30 5.80
N ILE A 22 -1.30 -12.32 6.02
CA ILE A 22 -0.50 -13.00 4.99
C ILE A 22 -1.06 -14.38 4.62
N GLY A 23 -2.26 -14.71 5.09
CA GLY A 23 -2.90 -16.03 4.92
C GLY A 23 -2.73 -16.94 6.14
N GLY A 24 -3.51 -18.03 6.19
CA GLY A 24 -3.45 -19.01 7.28
C GLY A 24 -3.79 -18.46 8.66
N GLY A 25 -4.52 -17.34 8.75
CA GLY A 25 -4.82 -16.65 10.02
C GLY A 25 -3.63 -15.87 10.60
N LEU A 26 -2.55 -15.66 9.84
CA LEU A 26 -1.34 -15.00 10.30
C LEU A 26 -1.25 -13.56 9.80
N PHE A 27 -0.69 -12.66 10.63
CA PHE A 27 -0.37 -11.29 10.23
C PHE A 27 1.08 -11.09 9.79
N GLY A 28 2.04 -11.76 10.45
CA GLY A 28 3.47 -11.61 10.15
C GLY A 28 4.08 -10.28 10.60
N PRO A 29 3.99 -9.89 11.89
CA PRO A 29 4.42 -8.57 12.38
C PRO A 29 5.91 -8.26 12.19
N ASP A 30 6.75 -9.29 12.19
CA ASP A 30 8.22 -9.17 12.07
C ASP A 30 8.69 -9.34 10.63
N GLN A 31 7.77 -9.61 9.70
CA GLN A 31 8.09 -9.71 8.28
C GLN A 31 8.16 -8.31 7.66
N PRO A 32 9.15 -8.03 6.79
CA PRO A 32 9.16 -6.80 6.02
C PRO A 32 7.90 -6.72 5.15
N VAL A 33 7.27 -5.54 5.14
CA VAL A 33 6.13 -5.27 4.26
C VAL A 33 6.62 -5.12 2.81
N THR A 34 5.96 -5.78 1.86
CA THR A 34 6.25 -5.58 0.44
C THR A 34 5.60 -4.31 -0.09
N ARG A 35 6.07 -3.79 -1.22
CA ARG A 35 5.49 -2.58 -1.85
C ARG A 35 4.02 -2.79 -2.25
N GLU A 36 3.66 -3.97 -2.75
CA GLU A 36 2.27 -4.26 -3.11
C GLU A 36 1.34 -4.46 -1.90
N GLN A 37 1.87 -4.99 -0.79
CA GLN A 37 1.16 -5.06 0.50
C GLN A 37 0.94 -3.65 1.07
N LEU A 38 1.97 -2.80 1.08
CA LEU A 38 1.86 -1.41 1.53
C LEU A 38 0.81 -0.66 0.71
N ALA A 39 0.78 -0.88 -0.61
CA ALA A 39 -0.19 -0.22 -1.47
C ALA A 39 -1.63 -0.62 -1.13
N THR A 40 -1.82 -1.92 -0.87
CA THR A 40 -3.11 -2.49 -0.50
C THR A 40 -3.58 -2.00 0.85
N LEU A 41 -2.70 -1.97 1.86
CA LEU A 41 -2.98 -1.42 3.20
C LEU A 41 -3.47 0.03 3.12
N ILE A 42 -2.78 0.89 2.35
CA ILE A 42 -3.15 2.29 2.19
C ILE A 42 -4.50 2.42 1.47
N CYS A 43 -4.72 1.67 0.40
CA CYS A 43 -5.99 1.73 -0.32
C CYS A 43 -7.18 1.25 0.51
N ASN A 44 -7.00 0.18 1.30
CA ASN A 44 -8.03 -0.34 2.19
C ASN A 44 -8.32 0.65 3.32
N TYR A 45 -7.29 1.25 3.93
CA TYR A 45 -7.47 2.32 4.92
C TYR A 45 -8.27 3.51 4.35
N LEU A 46 -7.94 3.94 3.13
CA LEU A 46 -8.67 5.02 2.48
C LEU A 46 -10.13 4.66 2.21
N ALA A 47 -10.40 3.42 1.81
CA ALA A 47 -11.75 2.92 1.64
C ALA A 47 -12.53 2.92 2.98
N TYR A 48 -11.93 2.40 4.04
CA TYR A 48 -12.48 2.42 5.40
C TYR A 48 -12.83 3.84 5.87
N ARG A 49 -11.97 4.83 5.56
CA ARG A 49 -12.19 6.24 5.91
C ARG A 49 -13.12 7.00 4.95
N GLY A 50 -13.56 6.39 3.85
CA GLY A 50 -14.33 7.07 2.80
C GLY A 50 -13.53 8.14 2.04
N TYR A 51 -12.19 8.05 2.06
CA TYR A 51 -11.31 9.00 1.38
C TYR A 51 -11.03 8.58 -0.06
N LYS A 52 -11.02 9.57 -0.95
CA LYS A 52 -10.62 9.41 -2.35
C LYS A 52 -9.26 10.08 -2.55
N LEU A 53 -8.39 9.42 -3.30
CA LEU A 53 -7.16 10.02 -3.77
C LEU A 53 -7.43 10.87 -5.00
N PRO A 54 -6.74 12.01 -5.17
CA PRO A 54 -6.78 12.76 -6.41
C PRO A 54 -6.21 11.92 -7.56
N VAL A 55 -6.73 12.12 -8.77
CA VAL A 55 -6.20 11.52 -9.98
C VAL A 55 -5.29 12.54 -10.64
N LYS A 56 -3.96 12.38 -10.49
CA LYS A 56 -2.97 13.25 -11.13
C LYS A 56 -2.71 12.84 -12.58
N VAL A 57 -2.83 11.54 -12.87
CA VAL A 57 -2.66 10.99 -14.21
C VAL A 57 -3.88 10.14 -14.56
N ALA A 58 -4.51 10.45 -15.70
CA ALA A 58 -5.73 9.77 -16.12
C ALA A 58 -5.48 8.29 -16.44
N LYS A 59 -4.37 7.98 -17.12
CA LYS A 59 -3.95 6.62 -17.46
C LYS A 59 -2.65 6.26 -16.73
N PRO A 60 -2.63 5.14 -15.98
CA PRO A 60 -1.40 4.60 -15.39
C PRO A 60 -0.44 4.15 -16.50
N THR A 61 0.86 4.27 -16.27
CA THR A 61 1.87 3.66 -17.13
C THR A 61 2.09 2.22 -16.69
N SER A 62 2.07 1.26 -17.62
CA SER A 62 2.43 -0.13 -17.26
C SER A 62 3.89 -0.21 -16.79
N PHE A 63 4.12 -0.85 -15.66
CA PHE A 63 5.47 -1.13 -15.19
C PHE A 63 6.11 -2.24 -16.02
N ALA A 64 7.45 -2.25 -16.12
CA ALA A 64 8.18 -3.30 -16.84
C ALA A 64 8.01 -4.69 -16.21
N ASP A 65 7.75 -4.74 -14.90
CA ASP A 65 7.46 -5.94 -14.11
C ASP A 65 5.97 -6.03 -13.72
N GLN A 66 5.06 -5.49 -14.54
CA GLN A 66 3.61 -5.51 -14.28
C GLN A 66 3.09 -6.93 -13.99
N ALA A 67 3.62 -7.94 -14.69
CA ALA A 67 3.24 -9.34 -14.51
C ALA A 67 3.63 -9.91 -13.14
N SER A 68 4.56 -9.27 -12.43
CA SER A 68 4.95 -9.64 -11.07
C SER A 68 4.00 -9.12 -10.01
N ILE A 69 3.11 -8.17 -10.34
CA ILE A 69 2.13 -7.63 -9.40
C ILE A 69 1.06 -8.69 -9.15
N SER A 70 0.84 -9.02 -7.89
CA SER A 70 -0.20 -9.97 -7.51
C SER A 70 -1.58 -9.46 -7.92
N THR A 71 -2.46 -10.35 -8.36
CA THR A 71 -3.77 -9.98 -8.91
C THR A 71 -4.63 -9.14 -7.95
N TRP A 72 -4.54 -9.41 -6.66
CA TRP A 72 -5.20 -8.64 -5.60
C TRP A 72 -4.63 -7.23 -5.42
N ALA A 73 -3.37 -7.01 -5.80
CA ALA A 73 -2.68 -5.73 -5.64
C ALA A 73 -2.73 -4.83 -6.89
N LEU A 74 -3.20 -5.34 -8.03
CA LEU A 74 -3.26 -4.57 -9.29
C LEU A 74 -4.02 -3.24 -9.14
N LYS A 75 -5.24 -3.28 -8.60
CA LYS A 75 -6.07 -2.08 -8.41
C LYS A 75 -5.47 -1.10 -7.38
N PRO A 76 -5.00 -1.55 -6.19
CA PRO A 76 -4.28 -0.69 -5.27
C PRO A 76 -3.06 0.00 -5.88
N MET A 77 -2.20 -0.76 -6.57
CA MET A 77 -1.01 -0.24 -7.23
C MET A 77 -1.35 0.79 -8.30
N GLU A 78 -2.34 0.50 -9.14
CA GLU A 78 -2.84 1.43 -10.16
C GLU A 78 -3.35 2.74 -9.53
N ARG A 79 -4.21 2.64 -8.52
CA ARG A 79 -4.79 3.79 -7.83
C ARG A 79 -3.69 4.68 -7.23
N MET A 80 -2.70 4.07 -6.58
CA MET A 80 -1.60 4.80 -5.98
C MET A 80 -0.67 5.43 -7.03
N GLN A 81 -0.41 4.74 -8.15
CA GLN A 81 0.35 5.31 -9.25
C GLN A 81 -0.35 6.54 -9.85
N ARG A 82 -1.66 6.43 -10.12
CA ARG A 82 -2.46 7.54 -10.68
C ARG A 82 -2.53 8.76 -9.77
N SER A 83 -2.46 8.55 -8.46
CA SER A 83 -2.38 9.63 -7.48
C SER A 83 -0.97 10.20 -7.27
N GLY A 84 0.05 9.56 -7.85
CA GLY A 84 1.46 9.91 -7.65
C GLY A 84 2.01 9.53 -6.27
N LEU A 85 1.33 8.65 -5.53
CA LEU A 85 1.80 8.15 -4.23
C LEU A 85 2.89 7.09 -4.39
N ILE A 86 2.71 6.18 -5.34
CA ILE A 86 3.75 5.24 -5.77
C ILE A 86 4.37 5.74 -7.06
N VAL A 87 5.70 5.78 -7.07
CA VAL A 87 6.53 6.04 -8.24
C VAL A 87 7.38 4.79 -8.48
N GLY A 88 7.58 4.46 -9.76
CA GLY A 88 8.43 3.35 -10.16
C GLY A 88 9.88 3.54 -9.73
N LYS A 89 10.57 2.42 -9.50
CA LYS A 89 12.03 2.36 -9.33
C LYS A 89 12.73 2.52 -10.69
N PRO A 90 14.06 2.74 -10.72
CA PRO A 90 14.84 2.76 -11.95
C PRO A 90 14.52 1.54 -12.83
N GLY A 91 14.43 1.75 -14.14
CA GLY A 91 13.99 0.72 -15.09
C GLY A 91 12.47 0.56 -15.22
N ASN A 92 11.68 1.53 -14.75
CA ASN A 92 10.20 1.49 -14.78
C ASN A 92 9.64 0.28 -14.01
N LEU A 93 10.20 -0.01 -12.83
CA LEU A 93 9.82 -1.17 -12.01
C LEU A 93 8.84 -0.78 -10.90
N ALA A 94 7.75 -1.53 -10.76
CA ALA A 94 6.90 -1.50 -9.56
C ALA A 94 7.63 -2.07 -8.35
N ASP A 95 8.42 -3.12 -8.58
CA ASP A 95 9.05 -3.99 -7.58
C ASP A 95 8.05 -4.44 -6.50
N PRO A 96 6.96 -5.14 -6.89
CA PRO A 96 5.81 -5.37 -6.01
C PRO A 96 6.14 -6.22 -4.80
N ARG A 97 7.01 -7.23 -4.97
CA ARG A 97 7.45 -8.14 -3.91
C ARG A 97 8.66 -7.65 -3.13
N GLY A 98 9.30 -6.58 -3.60
CA GLY A 98 10.41 -5.96 -2.90
C GLY A 98 9.97 -5.33 -1.57
N THR A 99 10.86 -5.36 -0.59
CA THR A 99 10.65 -4.72 0.71
C THR A 99 10.44 -3.22 0.55
N ALA A 100 9.36 -2.70 1.14
CA ALA A 100 9.15 -1.27 1.28
C ALA A 100 10.04 -0.77 2.43
N THR A 101 11.12 -0.06 2.10
CA THR A 101 12.05 0.47 3.09
C THR A 101 11.37 1.56 3.94
N ARG A 102 11.90 1.81 5.14
CA ARG A 102 11.40 2.89 6.01
C ARG A 102 11.35 4.25 5.30
N ALA A 103 12.34 4.55 4.48
CA ALA A 103 12.40 5.78 3.70
C ALA A 103 11.30 5.84 2.63
N GLU A 104 11.06 4.74 1.91
CA GLU A 104 9.96 4.66 0.94
C GLU A 104 8.59 4.79 1.62
N CYS A 105 8.38 4.11 2.74
CA CYS A 105 7.16 4.24 3.54
C CYS A 105 6.93 5.70 3.97
N ALA A 106 7.95 6.35 4.52
CA ALA A 106 7.87 7.76 4.94
C ALA A 106 7.53 8.69 3.76
N ALA A 107 8.17 8.50 2.61
CA ALA A 107 7.89 9.28 1.41
C ALA A 107 6.46 9.07 0.89
N ILE A 108 5.94 7.83 0.94
CA ILE A 108 4.56 7.52 0.56
C ILE A 108 3.58 8.19 1.54
N PHE A 109 3.81 8.09 2.85
CA PHE A 109 2.95 8.74 3.86
C PHE A 109 2.96 10.27 3.72
N GLN A 110 4.12 10.87 3.46
CA GLN A 110 4.22 12.31 3.19
C GLN A 110 3.37 12.72 1.98
N ARG A 111 3.50 12.00 0.86
CA ARG A 111 2.70 12.26 -0.35
C ARG A 111 1.21 12.04 -0.09
N LEU A 112 0.86 11.02 0.69
CA LEU A 112 -0.52 10.75 1.09
C LEU A 112 -1.11 11.91 1.89
N ILE A 113 -0.39 12.38 2.92
CA ILE A 113 -0.85 13.50 3.76
C ILE A 113 -1.04 14.75 2.90
N ILE A 114 -0.06 15.10 2.07
CA ILE A 114 -0.17 16.24 1.15
C ILE A 114 -1.40 16.07 0.23
N ALA A 115 -1.56 14.91 -0.41
CA ALA A 115 -2.68 14.64 -1.30
C ALA A 115 -4.06 14.71 -0.63
N LEU A 116 -4.14 14.46 0.68
CA LEU A 116 -5.38 14.56 1.44
C LEU A 116 -5.68 15.99 1.92
N LEU A 117 -4.64 16.81 2.14
CA LEU A 117 -4.77 18.18 2.62
C LEU A 117 -4.96 19.20 1.49
N THR A 118 -4.37 18.98 0.33
CA THR A 118 -4.45 19.89 -0.83
C THR A 118 -5.61 19.54 -1.76
N ARG A 119 -6.76 19.16 -1.20
CA ARG A 119 -7.97 18.86 -1.97
C ARG A 119 -8.59 20.10 -2.58
#